data_AF-A0A8B9LFZ8-F1
#
_entry.id   AF-A0A8B9LFZ8-F1
#
_cell.length_a   1.000
_cell.length_b   1.000
_cell.length_c   1.000
_cell.angle_alpha   90.00
_cell.angle_beta   90.00
_cell.angle_gamma   90.00
#
_symmetry.space_group_name_H-M   'P 1'
#
loop_
_entity.id
_entity.type
_entity.pdbx_description
1 polymer ?
#
loop_
_entity_poly.entity_id
_entity_poly.type
_entity_poly.pdbx_seq_one_letter_code
_entity_poly.pdbx_strand_id
1 'polypeptide(L)'
;MRPWAGSWRWIALVLLAWGTLLFYIGGHLVRDNEHTPRSSRELAKILTKLERLKQQNEDLRRMAQALRIPEGQSDRPVSAGRLRSLEEQLSRAKQKIHNYQRLFGDGKRVFGYKDITYEETHMYLCSQKKKKRVWPPKSQPKPQMLWEDLGCRVKEKSIMTDLHYLSQADGAGEWREKEAKDLSVLVQNRISFLQNPPDCSKARKLVCNINKGCGYGCQLHHVVYCFMIAYGTQRTLILESHNWRYANNGWETVFRPVSDTCTDRTGASTGHWSGEDNDRDIQVVELPIVDSLHPRPPYLPLAIPEDLAPRLQRLHGDPSVWWVSQFVKYLVRPQAWLEKEMQEASVKLGFKHPIIGVHVRRTDKVGTEAAFHPIEEYMVHVEEQFQHMAQRIQLDKKRVYLATDDPSLLQEAKTKYPDYEFISDNSISWSAGLHNRYTENSLRGVILDIHFLSQTDFLVCTFSSQVCRVAYEIMQMLHPDASSFFYSLDDIYYFGGQNAHNQIAIYPHQPRNAEDIPLEPGDVIGVAGNHWDGFSKGVNRRLGRTGLYPSYKVKEKIETVKYPTYPEADKLITPQRKK
;
A
#
# COMPACT_ATOMS: atom_id res chain seq x y z
N MET A 1 -84.55 10.94 -22.78
CA MET A 1 -83.44 10.45 -21.94
C MET A 1 -83.05 9.06 -22.42
N ARG A 2 -81.97 8.91 -23.18
CA ARG A 2 -81.39 7.61 -23.56
C ARG A 2 -80.15 7.38 -22.69
N PRO A 3 -80.05 6.26 -21.95
CA PRO A 3 -78.95 6.05 -21.02
C PRO A 3 -77.68 5.70 -21.78
N TRP A 4 -76.59 6.33 -21.33
CA TRP A 4 -75.25 6.31 -21.93
C TRP A 4 -74.57 4.96 -21.64
N ALA A 5 -75.04 3.89 -22.30
CA ALA A 5 -74.57 2.52 -22.12
C ALA A 5 -73.19 2.23 -22.77
N GLY A 6 -72.46 3.25 -23.20
CA GLY A 6 -71.14 3.11 -23.83
C GLY A 6 -69.95 3.31 -22.88
N SER A 7 -70.13 4.05 -21.77
CA SER A 7 -69.01 4.46 -20.92
C SER A 7 -68.60 3.39 -19.89
N TRP A 8 -69.56 2.59 -19.40
CA TRP A 8 -69.28 1.59 -18.38
C TRP A 8 -68.40 0.43 -18.88
N ARG A 9 -68.48 0.09 -20.17
CA ARG A 9 -67.61 -0.92 -20.79
C ARG A 9 -66.15 -0.49 -20.82
N TRP A 10 -65.88 0.79 -21.08
CA TRP A 10 -64.52 1.35 -21.07
C TRP A 10 -63.98 1.47 -19.65
N ILE A 11 -64.82 1.89 -18.70
CA ILE A 11 -64.44 1.95 -17.28
C ILE A 11 -64.15 0.54 -16.74
N ALA A 12 -64.97 -0.46 -17.08
CA ALA A 12 -64.72 -1.85 -16.71
C ALA A 12 -63.44 -2.41 -17.33
N LEU A 13 -63.13 -2.07 -18.59
CA LEU A 13 -61.88 -2.48 -19.25
C LEU A 13 -60.65 -1.81 -18.62
N VAL A 14 -60.74 -0.53 -18.27
CA VAL A 14 -59.65 0.18 -17.58
C VAL A 14 -59.46 -0.38 -16.18
N LEU A 15 -60.54 -0.66 -15.42
CA LEU A 15 -60.44 -1.27 -14.11
C LEU A 15 -59.93 -2.72 -14.16
N LEU A 16 -60.27 -3.49 -15.20
CA LEU A 16 -59.70 -4.82 -15.44
C LEU A 16 -58.21 -4.73 -15.79
N ALA A 17 -57.80 -3.80 -16.65
CA ALA A 17 -56.40 -3.58 -16.99
C ALA A 17 -55.58 -3.07 -15.79
N TRP A 18 -56.17 -2.23 -14.94
CA TRP A 18 -55.56 -1.79 -13.69
C TRP A 18 -55.52 -2.90 -12.65
N GLY A 19 -56.55 -3.74 -12.58
CA GLY A 19 -56.60 -4.92 -11.74
C GLY A 19 -55.57 -5.97 -12.15
N THR A 20 -55.38 -6.22 -13.45
CA THR A 20 -54.33 -7.13 -13.94
C THR A 20 -52.94 -6.53 -13.78
N LEU A 21 -52.77 -5.20 -13.90
CA LEU A 21 -51.51 -4.53 -13.60
C LEU A 21 -51.17 -4.61 -12.09
N LEU A 22 -52.14 -4.40 -11.21
CA LEU A 22 -51.98 -4.57 -9.76
C LEU A 22 -51.75 -6.03 -9.37
N PHE A 23 -52.38 -6.99 -10.06
CA PHE A 23 -52.14 -8.41 -9.85
C PHE A 23 -50.81 -8.88 -10.45
N TYR A 24 -50.33 -8.23 -11.52
CA TYR A 24 -49.00 -8.48 -12.09
C TYR A 24 -47.90 -7.88 -11.21
N ILE A 25 -48.08 -6.65 -10.71
CA ILE A 25 -47.14 -6.01 -9.78
C ILE A 25 -47.18 -6.71 -8.42
N GLY A 26 -48.37 -7.01 -7.89
CA GLY A 26 -48.56 -7.78 -6.65
C GLY A 26 -48.11 -9.23 -6.79
N GLY A 27 -48.30 -9.83 -7.98
CA GLY A 27 -47.78 -11.14 -8.34
C GLY A 27 -46.26 -11.16 -8.40
N HIS A 28 -45.62 -10.15 -9.01
CA HIS A 28 -44.14 -10.05 -9.03
C HIS A 28 -43.58 -9.77 -7.62
N LEU A 29 -44.26 -8.95 -6.81
CA LEU A 29 -43.87 -8.69 -5.42
C LEU A 29 -44.05 -9.90 -4.49
N VAL A 30 -44.99 -10.80 -4.77
CA VAL A 30 -45.22 -12.02 -3.98
C VAL A 30 -44.40 -13.22 -4.53
N ARG A 31 -44.07 -13.26 -5.83
CA ARG A 31 -43.27 -14.34 -6.44
C ARG A 31 -41.76 -14.13 -6.39
N ASP A 32 -41.27 -12.90 -6.21
CA ASP A 32 -39.82 -12.65 -6.04
C ASP A 32 -39.28 -12.97 -4.63
N ASN A 33 -40.13 -13.45 -3.71
CA ASN A 33 -39.72 -13.81 -2.35
C ASN A 33 -39.49 -15.33 -2.14
N GLU A 34 -39.58 -16.13 -3.20
CA GLU A 34 -39.25 -17.57 -3.17
C GLU A 34 -38.05 -17.87 -4.08
N HIS A 35 -36.87 -17.34 -3.72
CA HIS A 35 -35.59 -18.06 -3.74
C HIS A 35 -34.40 -17.12 -3.41
N THR A 36 -34.11 -16.99 -2.11
CA THR A 36 -32.73 -16.87 -1.56
C THR A 36 -32.77 -17.31 -0.08
N PRO A 37 -32.82 -18.63 0.23
CA PRO A 37 -33.16 -19.11 1.57
C PRO A 37 -32.00 -19.09 2.58
N ARG A 38 -30.88 -18.43 2.27
CA ARG A 38 -29.69 -18.37 3.14
C ARG A 38 -29.40 -16.97 3.72
N SER A 39 -29.54 -15.89 2.96
CA SER A 39 -29.18 -14.54 3.44
C SER A 39 -30.24 -13.88 4.32
N SER A 40 -31.54 -14.04 4.01
CA SER A 40 -32.64 -13.46 4.79
C SER A 40 -32.82 -14.14 6.15
N ARG A 41 -32.64 -15.47 6.21
CA ARG A 41 -32.60 -16.23 7.46
C ARG A 41 -31.39 -15.86 8.30
N GLU A 42 -30.22 -15.64 7.69
CA GLU A 42 -29.03 -15.15 8.40
C GLU A 42 -29.22 -13.70 8.85
N LEU A 43 -29.82 -12.81 8.06
CA LEU A 43 -30.09 -11.43 8.46
C LEU A 43 -31.14 -11.35 9.57
N ALA A 44 -32.20 -12.17 9.51
CA ALA A 44 -33.19 -12.29 10.57
C ALA A 44 -32.60 -12.92 11.83
N LYS A 45 -31.70 -13.91 11.70
CA LYS A 45 -30.90 -14.43 12.83
C LYS A 45 -29.95 -13.39 13.39
N ILE A 46 -29.36 -12.54 12.56
CA ILE A 46 -28.46 -11.46 12.98
C ILE A 46 -29.26 -10.37 13.69
N LEU A 47 -30.40 -9.95 13.15
CA LEU A 47 -31.30 -8.98 13.77
C LEU A 47 -31.85 -9.48 15.11
N THR A 48 -32.33 -10.72 15.16
CA THR A 48 -32.77 -11.34 16.43
C THR A 48 -31.61 -11.52 17.42
N LYS A 49 -30.38 -11.80 16.95
CA LYS A 49 -29.19 -11.79 17.81
C LYS A 49 -28.83 -10.37 18.28
N LEU A 50 -29.01 -9.35 17.45
CA LEU A 50 -28.70 -7.95 17.77
C LEU A 50 -29.71 -7.38 18.77
N GLU A 51 -31.00 -7.69 18.61
CA GLU A 51 -32.05 -7.41 19.59
C GLU A 51 -31.79 -8.14 20.90
N ARG A 52 -31.43 -9.43 20.85
CA ARG A 52 -31.08 -10.19 22.04
C ARG A 52 -29.83 -9.63 22.74
N LEU A 53 -28.83 -9.17 22.00
CA LEU A 53 -27.64 -8.52 22.55
C LEU A 53 -27.97 -7.15 23.14
N LYS A 54 -28.83 -6.37 22.49
CA LYS A 54 -29.29 -5.06 23.00
C LYS A 54 -30.07 -5.23 24.29
N GLN A 55 -30.96 -6.23 24.33
CA GLN A 55 -31.74 -6.57 25.52
C GLN A 55 -30.84 -7.12 26.65
N GLN A 56 -29.83 -7.92 26.32
CA GLN A 56 -28.82 -8.35 27.30
C GLN A 56 -27.97 -7.19 27.83
N ASN A 57 -27.68 -6.19 26.99
CA ASN A 57 -26.91 -5.01 27.39
C ASN A 57 -27.75 -4.07 28.27
N GLU A 58 -29.05 -3.94 27.99
CA GLU A 58 -30.00 -3.25 28.85
C GLU A 58 -30.21 -3.98 30.18
N ASP A 59 -30.31 -5.31 30.18
CA ASP A 59 -30.39 -6.11 31.40
C ASP A 59 -29.11 -6.04 32.22
N LEU A 60 -27.93 -6.04 31.59
CA LEU A 60 -26.65 -5.81 32.26
C LEU A 60 -26.57 -4.41 32.87
N ARG A 61 -27.06 -3.38 32.16
CA ARG A 61 -27.15 -2.02 32.70
C ARG A 61 -28.14 -1.94 33.87
N ARG A 62 -29.27 -2.63 33.80
CA ARG A 62 -30.24 -2.74 34.91
C ARG A 62 -29.67 -3.50 36.10
N MET A 63 -28.93 -4.59 35.88
CA MET A 63 -28.22 -5.31 36.94
C MET A 63 -27.11 -4.46 37.56
N ALA A 64 -26.36 -3.71 36.75
CA ALA A 64 -25.35 -2.77 37.25
C ALA A 64 -25.97 -1.62 38.05
N GLN A 65 -27.16 -1.14 37.66
CA GLN A 65 -27.93 -0.15 38.43
C GLN A 65 -28.52 -0.75 39.71
N ALA A 66 -28.95 -2.03 39.69
CA ALA A 66 -29.43 -2.74 40.88
C ALA A 66 -28.31 -3.13 41.86
N LEU A 67 -27.05 -3.20 41.39
CA LEU A 67 -25.85 -3.38 42.19
C LEU A 67 -25.30 -2.06 42.77
N ARG A 68 -25.93 -0.91 42.46
CA ARG A 68 -25.59 0.39 43.06
C ARG A 68 -26.18 0.42 44.48
N ILE A 69 -25.46 -0.18 45.41
CA ILE A 69 -25.74 -0.08 46.85
C ILE A 69 -25.49 1.38 47.27
N PRO A 70 -26.49 2.11 47.80
CA PRO A 70 -26.23 3.40 48.43
C PRO A 70 -25.29 3.17 49.61
N GLU A 71 -24.16 3.88 49.65
CA GLU A 71 -23.28 3.87 50.82
C GLU A 71 -24.08 4.31 52.05
N GLY A 72 -24.38 3.35 52.93
CA GLY A 72 -25.08 3.58 54.19
C GLY A 72 -26.35 2.76 54.35
N GLN A 73 -26.21 1.46 54.62
CA GLN A 73 -26.97 0.69 55.62
C GLN A 73 -26.55 -0.79 55.53
N SER A 74 -25.60 -1.15 56.40
CA SER A 74 -25.34 -2.54 56.78
C SER A 74 -26.52 -3.09 57.57
N ASP A 75 -26.77 -4.40 57.42
CA ASP A 75 -27.69 -5.26 58.17
C ASP A 75 -29.06 -5.58 57.53
N ARG A 76 -29.02 -6.38 56.46
CA ARG A 76 -29.97 -7.51 56.29
C ARG A 76 -29.26 -8.73 55.69
N PRO A 77 -29.55 -9.96 56.16
CA PRO A 77 -28.91 -11.16 55.64
C PRO A 77 -29.38 -11.40 54.21
N VAL A 78 -28.48 -11.24 53.25
CA VAL A 78 -28.71 -11.60 51.85
C VAL A 78 -29.01 -13.10 51.81
N SER A 79 -30.23 -13.47 51.41
CA SER A 79 -30.69 -14.86 51.36
C SER A 79 -29.68 -15.73 50.60
N ALA A 80 -29.13 -16.75 51.25
CA ALA A 80 -28.10 -17.64 50.69
C ALA A 80 -28.48 -18.27 49.34
N GLY A 81 -29.78 -18.38 49.04
CA GLY A 81 -30.28 -18.82 47.74
C GLY A 81 -29.99 -17.85 46.57
N ARG A 82 -29.95 -16.55 46.83
CA ARG A 82 -29.68 -15.51 45.81
C ARG A 82 -28.19 -15.45 45.47
N LEU A 83 -27.33 -15.66 46.46
CA LEU A 83 -25.88 -15.82 46.28
C LEU A 83 -25.55 -17.06 45.45
N ARG A 84 -26.18 -18.21 45.75
CA ARG A 84 -26.01 -19.44 44.94
C ARG A 84 -26.50 -19.28 43.51
N SER A 85 -27.64 -18.61 43.29
CA SER A 85 -28.12 -18.38 41.91
C SER A 85 -27.21 -17.42 41.14
N LEU A 86 -26.62 -16.44 41.81
CA LEU A 86 -25.62 -15.53 41.23
C LEU A 86 -24.31 -16.25 40.89
N GLU A 87 -23.82 -17.13 41.76
CA GLU A 87 -22.66 -17.99 41.47
C GLU A 87 -22.91 -18.91 40.27
N GLU A 88 -24.12 -19.48 40.17
CA GLU A 88 -24.48 -20.37 39.07
C GLU A 88 -24.67 -19.61 37.75
N GLN A 89 -25.16 -18.36 37.80
CA GLN A 89 -25.21 -17.50 36.63
C GLN A 89 -23.81 -17.02 36.20
N LEU A 90 -22.93 -16.73 37.16
CA LEU A 90 -21.55 -16.35 36.91
C LEU A 90 -20.75 -17.51 36.30
N SER A 91 -20.96 -18.74 36.77
CA SER A 91 -20.30 -19.93 36.23
C SER A 91 -20.75 -20.21 34.79
N ARG A 92 -22.06 -20.12 34.50
CA ARG A 92 -22.61 -20.25 33.13
C ARG A 92 -22.14 -19.13 32.20
N ALA A 93 -22.00 -17.90 32.70
CA ALA A 93 -21.45 -16.79 31.93
C ALA A 93 -19.96 -16.99 31.62
N LYS A 94 -19.16 -17.44 32.61
CA LYS A 94 -17.76 -17.83 32.39
C LYS A 94 -17.64 -18.95 31.37
N GLN A 95 -18.50 -19.97 31.43
CA GLN A 95 -18.50 -21.09 30.48
C GLN A 95 -18.84 -20.63 29.05
N LYS A 96 -19.79 -19.69 28.89
CA LYS A 96 -20.11 -19.09 27.60
C LYS A 96 -18.95 -18.24 27.06
N ILE A 97 -18.32 -17.42 27.90
CA ILE A 97 -17.12 -16.65 27.52
C ILE A 97 -15.99 -17.61 27.10
N HIS A 98 -15.80 -18.71 27.82
CA HIS A 98 -14.79 -19.71 27.51
C HIS A 98 -15.08 -20.43 26.18
N ASN A 99 -16.34 -20.73 25.88
CA ASN A 99 -16.75 -21.27 24.57
C ASN A 99 -16.60 -20.25 23.43
N TYR A 100 -16.86 -18.96 23.66
CA TYR A 100 -16.57 -17.91 22.68
C TYR A 100 -15.06 -17.76 22.44
N GLN A 101 -14.24 -17.85 23.49
CA GLN A 101 -12.77 -17.88 23.39
C GLN A 101 -12.25 -19.14 22.66
N ARG A 102 -13.04 -20.22 22.61
CA ARG A 102 -12.70 -21.44 21.88
C ARG A 102 -13.06 -21.37 20.39
N LEU A 103 -14.04 -20.51 20.03
CA LEU A 103 -14.46 -20.23 18.65
C LEU A 103 -13.56 -19.21 17.96
N PHE A 104 -12.96 -18.29 18.70
CA PHE A 104 -11.83 -17.44 18.25
C PHE A 104 -10.53 -18.14 18.65
N GLY A 105 -10.08 -19.09 17.81
CA GLY A 105 -8.84 -19.83 18.01
C GLY A 105 -7.59 -18.94 18.04
N ASP A 106 -6.56 -19.43 18.74
CA ASP A 106 -5.12 -19.06 18.79
C ASP A 106 -4.59 -17.62 18.81
N GLY A 107 -5.31 -16.58 18.38
CA GLY A 107 -4.81 -15.20 18.40
C GLY A 107 -4.36 -14.73 19.79
N LYS A 108 -5.09 -15.10 20.84
CA LYS A 108 -4.72 -14.78 22.24
C LYS A 108 -3.43 -15.46 22.73
N ARG A 109 -3.08 -16.64 22.21
CA ARG A 109 -1.81 -17.29 22.57
C ARG A 109 -0.64 -16.54 21.96
N VAL A 110 -0.77 -16.09 20.72
CA VAL A 110 0.25 -15.27 20.04
C VAL A 110 0.43 -13.92 20.73
N PHE A 111 -0.64 -13.26 21.18
CA PHE A 111 -0.52 -12.03 22.01
C PHE A 111 0.19 -12.29 23.35
N GLY A 112 -0.13 -13.39 24.04
CA GLY A 112 0.50 -13.74 25.31
C GLY A 112 2.00 -14.05 25.21
N TYR A 113 2.44 -14.72 24.13
CA TYR A 113 3.87 -14.97 23.89
C TYR A 113 4.64 -13.68 23.57
N LYS A 114 4.01 -12.69 22.91
CA LYS A 114 4.64 -11.41 22.54
C LYS A 114 5.01 -10.54 23.73
N ASP A 115 4.09 -10.38 24.68
CA ASP A 115 4.33 -9.56 25.86
C ASP A 115 5.50 -10.13 26.66
N ILE A 116 5.59 -11.46 26.76
CA ILE A 116 6.69 -12.18 27.44
C ILE A 116 8.02 -11.94 26.71
N THR A 117 8.09 -12.12 25.39
CA THR A 117 9.34 -11.95 24.64
C THR A 117 9.83 -10.49 24.66
N TYR A 118 8.92 -9.51 24.64
CA TYR A 118 9.28 -8.09 24.76
C TYR A 118 9.84 -7.78 26.15
N GLU A 119 9.15 -8.22 27.22
CA GLU A 119 9.61 -8.05 28.59
C GLU A 119 10.97 -8.71 28.82
N GLU A 120 11.17 -9.92 28.30
CA GLU A 120 12.46 -10.61 28.37
C GLU A 120 13.56 -9.86 27.62
N THR A 121 13.25 -9.27 26.47
CA THR A 121 14.20 -8.45 25.69
C THR A 121 14.56 -7.18 26.47
N HIS A 122 13.57 -6.51 27.06
CA HIS A 122 13.79 -5.33 27.89
C HIS A 122 14.61 -5.63 29.14
N MET A 123 14.25 -6.67 29.89
CA MET A 123 14.97 -7.13 31.08
C MET A 123 16.41 -7.51 30.73
N TYR A 124 16.61 -8.20 29.60
CA TYR A 124 17.93 -8.56 29.11
C TYR A 124 18.77 -7.32 28.79
N LEU A 125 18.26 -6.37 27.99
CA LEU A 125 18.95 -5.13 27.67
C LEU A 125 19.32 -4.32 28.93
N CYS A 126 18.41 -4.26 29.90
CA CYS A 126 18.66 -3.60 31.17
C CYS A 126 19.78 -4.29 31.97
N SER A 127 19.75 -5.63 32.05
CA SER A 127 20.78 -6.43 32.70
C SER A 127 22.15 -6.22 32.07
N GLN A 128 22.23 -6.24 30.73
CA GLN A 128 23.50 -6.07 30.01
C GLN A 128 24.04 -4.64 30.13
N LYS A 129 23.17 -3.61 30.06
CA LYS A 129 23.59 -2.22 30.30
C LYS A 129 24.15 -2.04 31.71
N LYS A 130 23.57 -2.70 32.72
CA LYS A 130 24.10 -2.71 34.09
C LYS A 130 25.47 -3.40 34.16
N LYS A 131 25.63 -4.58 33.55
CA LYS A 131 26.92 -5.29 33.49
C LYS A 131 28.02 -4.47 32.80
N LYS A 132 27.71 -3.77 31.70
CA LYS A 132 28.66 -2.93 30.98
C LYS A 132 29.20 -1.76 31.82
N ARG A 133 28.39 -1.21 32.73
CA ARG A 133 28.82 -0.15 33.68
C ARG A 133 29.78 -0.67 34.76
N VAL A 134 29.80 -1.97 35.01
CA VAL A 134 30.57 -2.62 36.08
C VAL A 134 31.88 -3.24 35.55
N TRP A 135 32.01 -3.42 34.23
CA TRP A 135 33.16 -4.11 33.64
C TRP A 135 34.42 -3.20 33.56
N PRO A 136 35.58 -3.61 34.12
CA PRO A 136 36.85 -2.91 33.90
C PRO A 136 37.23 -2.77 32.41
N PRO A 137 37.86 -1.64 32.00
CA PRO A 137 38.08 -1.27 30.60
C PRO A 137 38.77 -2.33 29.74
N LYS A 138 39.69 -3.11 30.33
CA LYS A 138 40.48 -4.14 29.63
C LYS A 138 39.73 -5.42 29.30
N SER A 139 38.49 -5.55 29.74
CA SER A 139 37.73 -6.80 29.61
C SER A 139 36.34 -6.58 29.04
N GLN A 140 35.98 -5.36 28.67
CA GLN A 140 34.77 -5.11 27.89
C GLN A 140 34.81 -5.92 26.58
N PRO A 141 33.79 -6.74 26.29
CA PRO A 141 33.64 -7.37 24.99
C PRO A 141 33.63 -6.28 23.92
N LYS A 142 34.22 -6.56 22.75
CA LYS A 142 34.08 -5.65 21.60
C LYS A 142 32.59 -5.37 21.39
N PRO A 143 32.17 -4.11 21.14
CA PRO A 143 30.77 -3.78 20.93
C PRO A 143 30.08 -4.70 19.92
N GLN A 144 30.76 -5.08 18.82
CA GLN A 144 30.27 -6.03 17.82
C GLN A 144 29.94 -7.42 18.39
N MET A 145 30.82 -8.02 19.20
CA MET A 145 30.50 -9.24 19.94
C MET A 145 29.32 -9.02 20.91
N LEU A 146 29.15 -7.79 21.41
CA LEU A 146 28.02 -7.46 22.26
C LEU A 146 26.67 -7.41 21.51
N TRP A 147 26.68 -7.26 20.19
CA TRP A 147 25.48 -7.12 19.35
C TRP A 147 25.12 -8.41 18.60
N GLU A 148 26.14 -9.16 18.14
CA GLU A 148 25.99 -10.43 17.43
C GLU A 148 25.77 -11.61 18.38
N ASP A 149 26.44 -11.64 19.53
CA ASP A 149 26.51 -12.80 20.43
C ASP A 149 25.48 -12.73 21.59
N LEU A 150 24.89 -11.56 21.87
CA LEU A 150 24.01 -11.35 23.04
C LEU A 150 22.51 -11.53 22.79
N GLY A 151 22.12 -12.34 21.81
CA GLY A 151 20.72 -12.74 21.66
C GLY A 151 19.72 -11.59 21.39
N CYS A 152 20.13 -10.32 21.33
CA CYS A 152 19.23 -9.21 21.03
C CYS A 152 18.79 -9.27 19.56
N ARG A 153 19.73 -9.50 18.63
CA ARG A 153 19.42 -9.77 17.22
C ARG A 153 18.58 -11.04 17.04
N VAL A 154 18.85 -12.08 17.83
CA VAL A 154 18.06 -13.33 17.78
C VAL A 154 16.64 -13.10 18.31
N LYS A 155 16.48 -12.36 19.41
CA LYS A 155 15.19 -11.99 19.99
C LYS A 155 14.41 -11.06 19.07
N GLU A 156 15.07 -10.08 18.46
CA GLU A 156 14.47 -9.21 17.43
C GLU A 156 13.92 -10.05 16.27
N LYS A 157 14.73 -10.96 15.71
CA LYS A 157 14.30 -11.89 14.66
C LYS A 157 13.09 -12.73 15.06
N SER A 158 13.08 -13.24 16.29
CA SER A 158 11.95 -13.98 16.83
C SER A 158 10.69 -13.11 16.89
N ILE A 159 10.79 -11.89 17.43
CA ILE A 159 9.66 -10.94 17.51
C ILE A 159 9.13 -10.62 16.10
N MET A 160 10.02 -10.36 15.15
CA MET A 160 9.63 -10.07 13.76
C MET A 160 8.95 -11.28 13.09
N THR A 161 9.40 -12.49 13.41
CA THR A 161 8.76 -13.73 12.95
C THR A 161 7.36 -13.91 13.54
N ASP A 162 7.18 -13.64 14.84
CA ASP A 162 5.88 -13.70 15.51
C ASP A 162 4.92 -12.59 15.04
N LEU A 163 5.44 -11.42 14.69
CA LEU A 163 4.67 -10.36 14.03
C LEU A 163 4.20 -10.80 12.65
N HIS A 164 5.06 -11.46 11.87
CA HIS A 164 4.68 -12.03 10.59
C HIS A 164 3.58 -13.07 10.74
N TYR A 165 3.71 -14.04 11.64
CA TYR A 165 2.66 -15.05 11.85
C TYR A 165 1.34 -14.43 12.33
N LEU A 166 1.39 -13.41 13.19
CA LEU A 166 0.17 -12.69 13.58
C LEU A 166 -0.50 -12.00 12.39
N SER A 167 0.27 -11.45 11.44
CA SER A 167 -0.30 -10.83 10.25
C SER A 167 -1.10 -11.83 9.39
N GLN A 168 -0.79 -13.12 9.49
CA GLN A 168 -1.41 -14.20 8.72
C GLN A 168 -2.50 -14.98 9.49
N ALA A 169 -2.48 -14.90 10.82
CA ALA A 169 -3.36 -15.67 11.71
C ALA A 169 -4.86 -15.37 11.50
N ASP A 170 -5.71 -16.29 11.93
CA ASP A 170 -7.18 -16.15 11.97
C ASP A 170 -7.83 -15.74 10.61
N GLY A 171 -7.22 -16.16 9.50
CA GLY A 171 -7.70 -15.83 8.15
C GLY A 171 -7.37 -14.39 7.70
N ALA A 172 -6.56 -13.64 8.47
CA ALA A 172 -6.17 -12.27 8.13
C ALA A 172 -5.34 -12.20 6.83
N GLY A 173 -4.52 -13.22 6.54
CA GLY A 173 -3.76 -13.32 5.29
C GLY A 173 -4.67 -13.40 4.06
N GLU A 174 -5.59 -14.37 4.05
CA GLU A 174 -6.56 -14.57 2.97
C GLU A 174 -7.46 -13.33 2.77
N TRP A 175 -7.88 -12.70 3.88
CA TRP A 175 -8.65 -11.45 3.81
C TRP A 175 -7.86 -10.31 3.16
N ARG A 176 -6.58 -10.12 3.54
CA ARG A 176 -5.73 -9.07 2.97
C ARG A 176 -5.50 -9.29 1.47
N GLU A 177 -5.21 -10.51 1.05
CA GLU A 177 -5.01 -10.83 -0.37
C GLU A 177 -6.26 -10.53 -1.20
N LYS A 178 -7.42 -10.95 -0.71
CA LYS A 178 -8.69 -10.67 -1.37
C LYS A 178 -8.98 -9.18 -1.45
N GLU A 179 -8.85 -8.45 -0.34
CA GLU A 179 -9.13 -7.02 -0.29
C GLU A 179 -8.17 -6.21 -1.18
N ALA A 180 -6.87 -6.57 -1.20
CA ALA A 180 -5.88 -5.95 -2.09
C ALA A 180 -6.24 -6.16 -3.56
N LYS A 181 -6.64 -7.39 -3.93
CA LYS A 181 -7.08 -7.71 -5.28
C LYS A 181 -8.35 -6.95 -5.66
N ASP A 182 -9.34 -6.92 -4.77
CA ASP A 182 -10.61 -6.22 -5.00
C ASP A 182 -10.38 -4.71 -5.20
N LEU A 183 -9.52 -4.09 -4.38
CA LEU A 183 -9.13 -2.67 -4.52
C LEU A 183 -8.36 -2.39 -5.81
N SER A 184 -7.39 -3.23 -6.17
CA SER A 184 -6.66 -3.05 -7.42
C SER A 184 -7.57 -3.19 -8.63
N VAL A 185 -8.45 -4.20 -8.65
CA VAL A 185 -9.44 -4.37 -9.73
C VAL A 185 -10.36 -3.16 -9.83
N LEU A 186 -10.86 -2.64 -8.70
CA LEU A 186 -11.67 -1.44 -8.66
C LEU A 186 -10.98 -0.25 -9.33
N VAL A 187 -9.75 0.07 -8.92
CA VAL A 187 -9.00 1.21 -9.46
C VAL A 187 -8.64 1.00 -10.93
N GLN A 188 -8.17 -0.19 -11.31
CA GLN A 188 -7.83 -0.49 -12.71
C GLN A 188 -9.06 -0.36 -13.63
N ASN A 189 -10.25 -0.73 -13.16
CA ASN A 189 -11.49 -0.56 -13.92
C ASN A 189 -11.87 0.92 -14.08
N ARG A 190 -11.72 1.73 -13.01
CA ARG A 190 -11.93 3.19 -13.10
C ARG A 190 -10.96 3.86 -14.06
N ILE A 191 -9.67 3.48 -14.02
CA ILE A 191 -8.65 3.97 -14.96
C ILE A 191 -9.01 3.55 -16.39
N SER A 192 -9.35 2.29 -16.61
CA SER A 192 -9.73 1.79 -17.93
C SER A 192 -10.96 2.50 -18.50
N PHE A 193 -11.97 2.76 -17.66
CA PHE A 193 -13.15 3.53 -18.04
C PHE A 193 -12.80 4.96 -18.46
N LEU A 194 -11.97 5.67 -17.67
CA LEU A 194 -11.50 7.02 -17.99
C LEU A 194 -10.71 7.05 -19.31
N GLN A 195 -9.85 6.06 -19.51
CA GLN A 195 -8.98 6.01 -20.67
C GLN A 195 -9.71 5.63 -21.95
N ASN A 196 -10.87 4.97 -21.87
CA ASN A 196 -11.59 4.47 -23.04
C ASN A 196 -12.97 5.13 -23.21
N PRO A 197 -13.03 6.43 -23.54
CA PRO A 197 -14.31 7.08 -23.82
C PRO A 197 -14.95 6.49 -25.09
N PRO A 198 -16.28 6.47 -25.18
CA PRO A 198 -16.98 5.95 -26.36
C PRO A 198 -16.82 6.84 -27.60
N ASP A 199 -16.61 8.14 -27.42
CA ASP A 199 -16.40 9.12 -28.49
C ASP A 199 -15.17 9.98 -28.16
N CYS A 200 -14.02 9.64 -28.77
CA CYS A 200 -12.77 10.36 -28.55
C CYS A 200 -12.81 11.81 -29.03
N SER A 201 -13.66 12.14 -30.02
CA SER A 201 -13.75 13.51 -30.57
C SER A 201 -14.34 14.50 -29.57
N LYS A 202 -15.15 14.01 -28.61
CA LYS A 202 -15.83 14.81 -27.58
C LYS A 202 -15.24 14.63 -26.18
N ALA A 203 -14.33 13.68 -26.00
CA ALA A 203 -13.69 13.44 -24.72
C ALA A 203 -12.89 14.66 -24.27
N ARG A 204 -12.88 14.93 -22.96
CA ARG A 204 -11.94 15.88 -22.35
C ARG A 204 -10.59 15.18 -22.21
N LYS A 205 -9.52 15.84 -22.63
CA LYS A 205 -8.19 15.25 -22.78
C LYS A 205 -7.16 16.03 -21.96
N LEU A 206 -6.16 15.32 -21.48
CA LEU A 206 -4.95 15.88 -20.89
C LEU A 206 -3.75 15.32 -21.64
N VAL A 207 -2.98 16.20 -22.26
CA VAL A 207 -1.80 15.84 -23.06
C VAL A 207 -0.57 15.88 -22.18
N CYS A 208 0.21 14.80 -22.21
CA CYS A 208 1.47 14.65 -21.49
C CYS A 208 2.57 14.26 -22.47
N ASN A 209 3.70 14.95 -22.43
CA ASN A 209 4.84 14.67 -23.29
C ASN A 209 5.91 13.90 -22.51
N ILE A 210 6.29 12.70 -22.96
CA ILE A 210 7.24 11.84 -22.24
C ILE A 210 8.67 12.41 -22.17
N ASN A 211 9.02 13.35 -23.05
CA ASN A 211 10.39 13.81 -23.29
C ASN A 211 10.95 14.76 -22.23
N LYS A 212 10.66 14.52 -20.94
CA LYS A 212 11.34 15.18 -19.83
C LYS A 212 12.85 14.92 -19.91
N GLY A 213 13.63 15.95 -19.57
CA GLY A 213 15.10 15.97 -19.58
C GLY A 213 15.80 15.07 -18.55
N CYS A 214 15.42 13.81 -18.43
CA CYS A 214 15.97 12.86 -17.45
C CYS A 214 15.96 11.40 -17.97
N GLY A 215 16.38 10.44 -17.13
CA GLY A 215 16.39 9.02 -17.47
C GLY A 215 15.02 8.33 -17.34
N TYR A 216 14.95 7.05 -17.72
CA TYR A 216 13.71 6.26 -17.85
C TYR A 216 12.80 6.35 -16.61
N GLY A 217 13.31 6.03 -15.41
CA GLY A 217 12.47 6.05 -14.19
C GLY A 217 11.87 7.42 -13.89
N CYS A 218 12.62 8.50 -14.14
CA CYS A 218 12.11 9.87 -13.99
C CYS A 218 11.06 10.23 -15.06
N GLN A 219 11.23 9.76 -16.30
CA GLN A 219 10.23 9.93 -17.36
C GLN A 219 8.95 9.14 -17.08
N LEU A 220 9.07 7.91 -16.57
CA LEU A 220 7.91 7.12 -16.13
C LEU A 220 7.16 7.82 -15.00
N HIS A 221 7.87 8.32 -13.97
CA HIS A 221 7.25 9.13 -12.91
C HIS A 221 6.59 10.41 -13.44
N HIS A 222 7.15 11.05 -14.47
CA HIS A 222 6.47 12.17 -15.13
C HIS A 222 5.13 11.75 -15.75
N VAL A 223 5.07 10.62 -16.46
CA VAL A 223 3.81 10.11 -17.02
C VAL A 223 2.82 9.72 -15.92
N VAL A 224 3.29 9.10 -14.82
CA VAL A 224 2.45 8.79 -13.65
C VAL A 224 1.84 10.06 -13.05
N TYR A 225 2.63 11.10 -12.87
CA TYR A 225 2.16 12.42 -12.41
C TYR A 225 1.07 12.99 -13.33
N CYS A 226 1.28 12.95 -14.65
CA CYS A 226 0.27 13.39 -15.61
C CYS A 226 -1.02 12.58 -15.47
N PHE A 227 -0.89 11.27 -15.30
CA PHE A 227 -2.02 10.36 -15.20
C PHE A 227 -2.84 10.57 -13.92
N MET A 228 -2.19 10.84 -12.80
CA MET A 228 -2.86 11.16 -11.54
C MET A 228 -3.71 12.44 -11.66
N ILE A 229 -3.19 13.47 -12.33
CA ILE A 229 -3.95 14.71 -12.59
C ILE A 229 -5.07 14.47 -13.61
N ALA A 230 -4.81 13.70 -14.67
CA ALA A 230 -5.83 13.32 -15.65
C ALA A 230 -7.00 12.58 -14.96
N TYR A 231 -6.68 11.67 -14.04
CA TYR A 231 -7.64 10.96 -13.22
C TYR A 231 -8.42 11.86 -12.27
N GLY A 232 -7.76 12.83 -11.63
CA GLY A 232 -8.42 13.82 -10.77
C GLY A 232 -9.37 14.75 -11.51
N THR A 233 -8.98 15.17 -12.72
CA THR A 233 -9.71 16.17 -13.53
C THR A 233 -10.72 15.56 -14.51
N GLN A 234 -10.90 14.23 -14.49
CA GLN A 234 -11.77 13.47 -15.41
C GLN A 234 -11.42 13.72 -16.88
N ARG A 235 -10.14 13.68 -17.19
CA ARG A 235 -9.59 13.83 -18.54
C ARG A 235 -8.91 12.55 -18.98
N THR A 236 -9.17 12.09 -20.20
CA THR A 236 -8.44 10.98 -20.81
C THR A 236 -6.99 11.42 -21.04
N LEU A 237 -6.02 10.64 -20.55
CA LEU A 237 -4.61 10.89 -20.77
C LEU A 237 -4.24 10.57 -22.22
N ILE A 238 -3.68 11.54 -22.91
CA ILE A 238 -3.05 11.41 -24.22
C ILE A 238 -1.54 11.52 -24.04
N LEU A 239 -0.81 10.46 -24.38
CA LEU A 239 0.63 10.39 -24.23
C LEU A 239 1.32 10.69 -25.56
N GLU A 240 2.02 11.82 -25.63
CA GLU A 240 2.89 12.14 -26.77
C GLU A 240 4.29 11.56 -26.52
N SER A 241 4.64 10.54 -27.32
CA SER A 241 5.91 9.83 -27.21
C SER A 241 6.78 9.84 -28.46
N HIS A 242 6.43 10.60 -29.49
CA HIS A 242 7.30 10.73 -30.66
C HIS A 242 8.66 11.31 -30.28
N ASN A 243 9.72 10.87 -30.98
CA ASN A 243 11.11 11.27 -30.73
C ASN A 243 11.56 10.96 -29.29
N TRP A 244 11.04 9.89 -28.69
CA TRP A 244 11.46 9.49 -27.36
C TRP A 244 12.91 9.01 -27.38
N ARG A 245 13.75 9.62 -26.54
CA ARG A 245 15.20 9.37 -26.49
C ARG A 245 15.61 7.90 -26.32
N TYR A 246 14.73 7.08 -25.75
CA TYR A 246 14.97 5.65 -25.55
C TYR A 246 14.48 4.80 -26.73
N ALA A 247 13.43 5.22 -27.42
CA ALA A 247 12.84 4.53 -28.56
C ALA A 247 12.14 5.56 -29.46
N ASN A 248 12.72 5.87 -30.62
CA ASN A 248 12.22 6.97 -31.48
C ASN A 248 10.78 6.77 -31.94
N ASN A 249 10.35 5.51 -32.08
CA ASN A 249 8.98 5.13 -32.45
C ASN A 249 7.95 5.35 -31.32
N GLY A 250 8.40 5.67 -30.11
CA GLY A 250 7.56 6.04 -28.98
C GLY A 250 7.24 4.91 -28.02
N TRP A 251 6.24 5.14 -27.17
CA TRP A 251 5.86 4.32 -26.03
C TRP A 251 5.44 2.91 -26.44
N GLU A 252 4.70 2.83 -27.55
CA GLU A 252 4.12 1.61 -28.10
C GLU A 252 5.17 0.61 -28.60
N THR A 253 6.43 1.05 -28.70
CA THR A 253 7.57 0.15 -28.95
C THR A 253 7.59 -0.96 -27.91
N VAL A 254 7.42 -0.64 -26.61
CA VAL A 254 7.59 -1.57 -25.48
C VAL A 254 6.30 -1.84 -24.69
N PHE A 255 5.42 -0.85 -24.55
CA PHE A 255 4.21 -0.96 -23.75
C PHE A 255 2.95 -0.82 -24.58
N ARG A 256 1.81 -1.25 -24.06
CA ARG A 256 0.51 -1.03 -24.72
C ARG A 256 0.18 0.46 -24.73
N PRO A 257 -0.60 0.93 -25.73
CA PRO A 257 -1.09 2.30 -25.73
C PRO A 257 -1.89 2.58 -24.45
N VAL A 258 -1.85 3.83 -24.00
CA VAL A 258 -2.54 4.26 -22.77
C VAL A 258 -4.07 4.26 -22.91
N SER A 259 -4.59 4.11 -24.12
CA SER A 259 -6.01 4.02 -24.44
C SER A 259 -6.20 3.16 -25.68
N ASP A 260 -7.25 2.35 -25.70
CA ASP A 260 -7.63 1.53 -26.86
C ASP A 260 -8.59 2.29 -27.79
N THR A 261 -9.32 3.30 -27.29
CA THR A 261 -10.35 4.04 -28.06
C THR A 261 -10.02 5.51 -28.32
N CYS A 262 -9.05 6.09 -27.61
CA CYS A 262 -8.76 7.52 -27.69
C CYS A 262 -7.28 7.85 -27.48
N THR A 263 -6.52 7.85 -28.57
CA THR A 263 -5.09 8.22 -28.59
C THR A 263 -4.82 9.54 -29.29
N ASP A 264 -5.83 10.12 -29.94
CA ASP A 264 -5.70 11.35 -30.71
C ASP A 264 -5.93 12.60 -29.86
N ARG A 265 -5.13 13.64 -30.11
CA ARG A 265 -5.16 14.90 -29.34
C ARG A 265 -6.14 15.95 -29.86
N THR A 266 -6.91 15.69 -30.92
CA THR A 266 -7.81 16.69 -31.51
C THR A 266 -8.93 17.08 -30.55
N GLY A 267 -9.36 18.33 -30.63
CA GLY A 267 -10.48 18.85 -29.87
C GLY A 267 -10.87 20.24 -30.35
N ALA A 268 -12.04 20.71 -29.95
CA ALA A 268 -12.57 22.02 -30.30
C ALA A 268 -11.77 23.18 -29.67
N SER A 269 -11.16 22.95 -28.51
CA SER A 269 -10.33 23.92 -27.80
C SER A 269 -9.11 23.25 -27.16
N THR A 270 -7.95 23.91 -27.30
CA THR A 270 -6.67 23.46 -26.74
C THR A 270 -6.02 24.61 -25.97
N GLY A 271 -5.46 24.33 -24.80
CA GLY A 271 -4.74 25.32 -24.00
C GLY A 271 -3.71 24.68 -23.07
N HIS A 272 -2.76 25.47 -22.59
CA HIS A 272 -1.85 25.04 -21.54
C HIS A 272 -2.53 25.06 -20.18
N TRP A 273 -2.08 24.20 -19.26
CA TRP A 273 -2.57 24.18 -17.88
C TRP A 273 -2.55 25.57 -17.25
N SER A 274 -3.72 26.03 -16.79
CA SER A 274 -3.92 27.29 -16.08
C SER A 274 -4.68 27.13 -14.76
N GLY A 275 -5.04 25.89 -14.42
CA GLY A 275 -5.75 25.50 -13.18
C GLY A 275 -7.11 24.90 -13.49
N GLU A 276 -7.55 23.95 -12.66
CA GLU A 276 -8.77 23.15 -12.92
C GLU A 276 -10.02 24.00 -13.17
N ASP A 277 -10.22 25.07 -12.39
CA ASP A 277 -11.36 25.97 -12.54
C ASP A 277 -11.31 26.78 -13.83
N ASN A 278 -10.12 27.26 -14.22
CA ASN A 278 -9.91 28.06 -15.43
C ASN A 278 -10.02 27.18 -16.69
N ASP A 279 -9.56 25.94 -16.61
CA ASP A 279 -9.51 25.00 -17.73
C ASP A 279 -10.83 24.21 -17.89
N ARG A 280 -11.91 24.57 -17.18
CA ARG A 280 -13.16 23.80 -17.16
C ARG A 280 -13.74 23.57 -18.56
N ASP A 281 -13.79 24.62 -19.37
CA ASP A 281 -14.38 24.62 -20.72
C ASP A 281 -13.37 24.29 -21.83
N ILE A 282 -12.09 24.09 -21.47
CA ILE A 282 -11.04 23.67 -22.41
C ILE A 282 -11.11 22.16 -22.60
N GLN A 283 -11.26 21.70 -23.84
CA GLN A 283 -11.38 20.28 -24.14
C GLN A 283 -10.04 19.56 -23.98
N VAL A 284 -8.95 20.13 -24.50
CA VAL A 284 -7.61 19.53 -24.49
C VAL A 284 -6.66 20.41 -23.71
N VAL A 285 -6.13 19.89 -22.59
CA VAL A 285 -5.20 20.64 -21.73
C VAL A 285 -3.81 20.05 -21.82
N GLU A 286 -2.81 20.86 -22.16
CA GLU A 286 -1.40 20.47 -22.19
C GLU A 286 -0.77 20.68 -20.81
N LEU A 287 -0.30 19.59 -20.20
CA LEU A 287 0.25 19.61 -18.86
C LEU A 287 1.78 19.71 -18.90
N PRO A 288 2.40 20.69 -18.22
CA PRO A 288 3.86 20.80 -18.16
C PRO A 288 4.45 19.79 -17.17
N ILE A 289 5.78 19.74 -17.13
CA ILE A 289 6.50 19.02 -16.08
C ILE A 289 6.16 19.61 -14.70
N VAL A 290 6.18 18.75 -13.68
CA VAL A 290 5.81 19.13 -12.29
C VAL A 290 6.63 20.30 -11.74
N ASP A 291 7.87 20.45 -12.20
CA ASP A 291 8.81 21.50 -11.81
C ASP A 291 8.33 22.91 -12.20
N SER A 292 7.55 23.02 -13.29
CA SER A 292 6.99 24.28 -13.80
C SER A 292 5.47 24.33 -13.70
N LEU A 293 4.85 23.42 -12.93
CA LEU A 293 3.40 23.35 -12.78
C LEU A 293 2.90 24.46 -11.85
N HIS A 294 2.08 25.36 -12.39
CA HIS A 294 1.41 26.39 -11.60
C HIS A 294 0.03 26.73 -12.21
N PRO A 295 -1.04 26.81 -11.41
CA PRO A 295 -1.13 26.42 -10.00
C PRO A 295 -1.04 24.89 -9.83
N ARG A 296 -0.61 24.41 -8.66
CA ARG A 296 -0.53 22.97 -8.37
C ARG A 296 -1.92 22.43 -7.99
N PRO A 297 -2.46 21.42 -8.69
CA PRO A 297 -3.73 20.79 -8.31
C PRO A 297 -3.56 19.91 -7.06
N PRO A 298 -4.66 19.54 -6.39
CA PRO A 298 -4.59 18.69 -5.20
C PRO A 298 -4.21 17.23 -5.52
N TYR A 299 -4.33 16.80 -6.78
CA TYR A 299 -4.17 15.41 -7.23
C TYR A 299 -2.70 14.95 -7.35
N LEU A 300 -1.90 15.19 -6.32
CA LEU A 300 -0.46 14.90 -6.30
C LEU A 300 -0.09 13.98 -5.13
N PRO A 301 0.93 13.12 -5.28
CA PRO A 301 1.50 12.39 -4.16
C PRO A 301 1.95 13.34 -3.03
N LEU A 302 1.95 12.93 -1.77
CA LEU A 302 1.64 11.59 -1.25
C LEU A 302 0.15 11.41 -0.89
N ALA A 303 -0.74 12.27 -1.37
CA ALA A 303 -2.15 12.18 -1.03
C ALA A 303 -2.84 10.99 -1.72
N ILE A 304 -3.82 10.40 -1.04
CA ILE A 304 -4.63 9.27 -1.54
C ILE A 304 -6.11 9.67 -1.72
N PRO A 305 -6.90 8.92 -2.52
CA PRO A 305 -8.34 9.15 -2.64
C PRO A 305 -9.08 8.99 -1.31
N GLU A 306 -9.89 9.98 -0.96
CA GLU A 306 -10.69 10.00 0.28
C GLU A 306 -11.63 8.79 0.40
N ASP A 307 -12.22 8.32 -0.71
CA ASP A 307 -13.12 7.16 -0.73
C ASP A 307 -12.40 5.83 -0.47
N LEU A 308 -11.12 5.74 -0.82
CA LEU A 308 -10.30 4.54 -0.63
C LEU A 308 -9.50 4.57 0.68
N ALA A 309 -9.28 5.74 1.27
CA ALA A 309 -8.43 5.92 2.44
C ALA A 309 -8.76 4.98 3.61
N PRO A 310 -10.04 4.79 4.04
CA PRO A 310 -10.35 3.88 5.14
C PRO A 310 -10.05 2.42 4.84
N ARG A 311 -10.11 2.00 3.57
CA ARG A 311 -9.80 0.62 3.16
C ARG A 311 -8.29 0.42 3.09
N LEU A 312 -7.58 1.36 2.47
CA LEU A 312 -6.12 1.30 2.34
C LEU A 312 -5.40 1.36 3.69
N GLN A 313 -5.83 2.22 4.61
CA GLN A 313 -5.24 2.30 5.95
C GLN A 313 -5.37 1.02 6.78
N ARG A 314 -6.34 0.15 6.46
CA ARG A 314 -6.49 -1.16 7.11
C ARG A 314 -5.66 -2.24 6.44
N LEU A 315 -5.31 -2.04 5.17
CA LEU A 315 -4.70 -3.06 4.33
C LEU A 315 -3.19 -2.88 4.18
N HIS A 316 -2.73 -1.64 3.94
CA HIS A 316 -1.40 -1.34 3.41
C HIS A 316 -0.64 -0.39 4.33
N GLY A 317 0.62 -0.71 4.64
CA GLY A 317 1.47 0.09 5.54
C GLY A 317 1.87 1.47 4.99
N ASP A 318 1.90 1.63 3.66
CA ASP A 318 2.04 2.93 3.00
C ASP A 318 1.00 3.08 1.87
N PRO A 319 -0.17 3.67 2.14
CA PRO A 319 -1.21 3.88 1.13
C PRO A 319 -0.79 4.75 -0.05
N SER A 320 0.21 5.62 0.13
CA SER A 320 0.62 6.61 -0.88
C SER A 320 1.30 5.91 -2.05
N VAL A 321 2.26 5.03 -1.75
CA VAL A 321 2.94 4.22 -2.78
C VAL A 321 1.98 3.23 -3.43
N TRP A 322 1.00 2.70 -2.68
CA TRP A 322 -0.04 1.84 -3.28
C TRP A 322 -0.87 2.60 -4.31
N TRP A 323 -1.19 3.87 -4.05
CA TRP A 323 -1.94 4.70 -4.99
C TRP A 323 -1.12 5.01 -6.25
N VAL A 324 0.15 5.38 -6.09
CA VAL A 324 1.09 5.59 -7.21
C VAL A 324 1.24 4.32 -8.04
N SER A 325 1.36 3.16 -7.39
CA SER A 325 1.56 1.89 -8.10
C SER A 325 0.38 1.51 -9.00
N GLN A 326 -0.86 1.93 -8.72
CA GLN A 326 -1.98 1.64 -9.62
C GLN A 326 -1.83 2.30 -11.00
N PHE A 327 -1.22 3.49 -11.07
CA PHE A 327 -0.94 4.14 -12.35
C PHE A 327 0.25 3.51 -13.05
N VAL A 328 1.31 3.17 -12.28
CA VAL A 328 2.44 2.40 -12.81
C VAL A 328 1.94 1.10 -13.44
N LYS A 329 1.08 0.34 -12.75
CA LYS A 329 0.43 -0.90 -13.23
C LYS A 329 -0.15 -0.77 -14.62
N TYR A 330 -0.92 0.30 -14.82
CA TYR A 330 -1.65 0.52 -16.06
C TYR A 330 -0.70 0.93 -17.18
N LEU A 331 0.30 1.74 -16.87
CA LEU A 331 1.29 2.18 -17.85
C LEU A 331 2.17 1.01 -18.31
N VAL A 332 2.76 0.24 -17.40
CA VAL A 332 3.76 -0.78 -17.74
C VAL A 332 3.16 -2.09 -18.28
N ARG A 333 1.94 -2.07 -18.82
CA ARG A 333 1.34 -3.23 -19.52
C ARG A 333 2.20 -3.55 -20.75
N PRO A 334 2.92 -4.68 -20.78
CA PRO A 334 3.87 -4.95 -21.84
C PRO A 334 3.16 -5.25 -23.17
N GLN A 335 3.85 -4.97 -24.27
CA GLN A 335 3.52 -5.58 -25.56
C GLN A 335 3.78 -7.09 -25.52
N ALA A 336 3.10 -7.85 -26.37
CA ALA A 336 3.20 -9.31 -26.38
C ALA A 336 4.64 -9.83 -26.58
N TRP A 337 5.44 -9.13 -27.39
CA TRP A 337 6.84 -9.49 -27.61
C TRP A 337 7.71 -9.27 -26.36
N LEU A 338 7.47 -8.20 -25.60
CA LEU A 338 8.19 -7.88 -24.37
C LEU A 338 7.81 -8.83 -23.25
N GLU A 339 6.52 -9.19 -23.14
CA GLU A 339 6.05 -10.19 -22.20
C GLU A 339 6.72 -11.55 -22.43
N LYS A 340 6.83 -11.97 -23.70
CA LYS A 340 7.56 -13.17 -24.09
C LYS A 340 9.05 -13.08 -23.71
N GLU A 341 9.69 -11.95 -23.98
CA GLU A 341 11.09 -11.74 -23.60
C GLU A 341 11.31 -11.81 -22.08
N MET A 342 10.42 -11.20 -21.28
CA MET A 342 10.47 -11.30 -19.81
C MET A 342 10.40 -12.75 -19.33
N GLN A 343 9.50 -13.55 -19.91
CA GLN A 343 9.36 -14.97 -19.59
C GLN A 343 10.62 -15.78 -19.99
N GLU A 344 11.14 -15.56 -21.20
CA GLU A 344 12.36 -16.21 -21.68
C GLU A 344 13.58 -15.83 -20.84
N ALA A 345 13.71 -14.56 -20.47
CA ALA A 345 14.76 -14.06 -19.59
C ALA A 345 14.68 -14.70 -18.21
N SER A 346 13.48 -14.85 -17.64
CA SER A 346 13.26 -15.51 -16.34
C SER A 346 13.79 -16.94 -16.34
N VAL A 347 13.50 -17.70 -17.41
CA VAL A 347 13.98 -19.09 -17.57
C VAL A 347 15.49 -19.12 -17.79
N LYS A 348 16.02 -18.26 -18.68
CA LYS A 348 17.45 -18.21 -19.02
C LYS A 348 18.32 -17.84 -17.83
N LEU A 349 17.86 -16.91 -16.99
CA LEU A 349 18.56 -16.47 -15.79
C LEU A 349 18.41 -17.45 -14.62
N GLY A 350 17.49 -18.43 -14.73
CA GLY A 350 17.18 -19.33 -13.62
C GLY A 350 16.56 -18.61 -12.43
N PHE A 351 15.78 -17.55 -12.68
CA PHE A 351 15.17 -16.73 -11.64
C PHE A 351 14.20 -17.57 -10.80
N LYS A 352 14.47 -17.67 -9.49
CA LYS A 352 13.71 -18.50 -8.54
C LYS A 352 13.78 -17.94 -7.12
N HIS A 353 12.68 -18.10 -6.39
CA HIS A 353 12.58 -17.74 -4.98
C HIS A 353 13.21 -18.81 -4.07
N PRO A 354 13.65 -18.47 -2.85
CA PRO A 354 13.76 -17.11 -2.31
C PRO A 354 14.94 -16.33 -2.93
N ILE A 355 14.72 -15.06 -3.23
CA ILE A 355 15.69 -14.15 -3.88
C ILE A 355 15.55 -12.72 -3.37
N ILE A 356 16.67 -12.05 -3.11
CA ILE A 356 16.72 -10.64 -2.74
C ILE A 356 17.21 -9.82 -3.92
N GLY A 357 16.50 -8.73 -4.23
CA GLY A 357 16.88 -7.78 -5.27
C GLY A 357 17.87 -6.77 -4.71
N VAL A 358 18.98 -6.56 -5.41
CA VAL A 358 19.98 -5.54 -5.08
C VAL A 358 20.17 -4.64 -6.29
N HIS A 359 19.89 -3.36 -6.10
CA HIS A 359 20.12 -2.35 -7.12
C HIS A 359 21.22 -1.38 -6.68
N VAL A 360 22.37 -1.46 -7.35
CA VAL A 360 23.53 -0.60 -7.08
C VAL A 360 23.66 0.42 -8.20
N ARG A 361 23.49 1.70 -7.86
CA ARG A 361 23.66 2.81 -8.80
C ARG A 361 25.00 3.51 -8.57
N ARG A 362 25.85 3.57 -9.60
CA ARG A 362 27.14 4.27 -9.55
C ARG A 362 27.18 5.41 -10.58
N THR A 363 27.81 5.15 -11.73
CA THR A 363 28.19 6.08 -12.83
C THR A 363 27.97 7.59 -12.57
N ASP A 364 27.03 8.22 -13.27
CA ASP A 364 26.78 9.67 -13.29
C ASP A 364 26.10 10.24 -12.04
N LYS A 365 25.71 9.37 -11.10
CA LYS A 365 24.94 9.77 -9.91
C LYS A 365 25.82 9.96 -8.67
N VAL A 366 26.97 9.31 -8.64
CA VAL A 366 27.96 9.50 -7.57
C VAL A 366 28.50 10.92 -7.64
N GLY A 367 28.31 11.67 -6.55
CA GLY A 367 28.81 13.05 -6.38
C GLY A 367 27.89 14.15 -6.91
N THR A 368 26.76 13.81 -7.53
CA THR A 368 25.74 14.77 -7.98
C THR A 368 24.41 14.57 -7.25
N GLU A 369 23.86 13.36 -7.27
CA GLU A 369 22.54 13.04 -6.74
C GLU A 369 22.58 12.00 -5.61
N ALA A 370 23.66 11.20 -5.52
CA ALA A 370 23.83 10.17 -4.50
C ALA A 370 25.30 9.99 -4.11
N ALA A 371 25.53 9.32 -2.97
CA ALA A 371 26.86 8.91 -2.54
C ALA A 371 27.27 7.58 -3.20
N PHE A 372 28.58 7.31 -3.23
CA PHE A 372 29.08 5.98 -3.56
C PHE A 372 28.88 5.06 -2.36
N HIS A 373 28.21 3.93 -2.60
CA HIS A 373 28.04 2.88 -1.60
C HIS A 373 28.79 1.61 -2.04
N PRO A 374 29.70 1.05 -1.23
CA PRO A 374 30.38 -0.20 -1.52
C PRO A 374 29.41 -1.37 -1.44
N ILE A 375 29.70 -2.48 -2.14
CA ILE A 375 28.79 -3.64 -2.20
C ILE A 375 28.53 -4.25 -0.82
N GLU A 376 29.49 -4.14 0.08
CA GLU A 376 29.42 -4.60 1.46
C GLU A 376 28.25 -4.00 2.22
N GLU A 377 27.95 -2.72 1.99
CA GLU A 377 26.87 -2.02 2.68
C GLU A 377 25.50 -2.61 2.32
N TYR A 378 25.28 -2.92 1.03
CA TYR A 378 24.08 -3.62 0.58
C TYR A 378 24.02 -5.03 1.16
N MET A 379 25.13 -5.76 1.12
CA MET A 379 25.17 -7.18 1.48
C MET A 379 24.98 -7.44 2.97
N VAL A 380 25.23 -6.45 3.85
CA VAL A 380 24.85 -6.54 5.28
C VAL A 380 23.34 -6.75 5.41
N HIS A 381 22.54 -5.93 4.72
CA HIS A 381 21.08 -5.99 4.80
C HIS A 381 20.51 -7.22 4.06
N VAL A 382 21.16 -7.64 2.98
CA VAL A 382 20.84 -8.90 2.28
C VAL A 382 21.02 -10.10 3.23
N GLU A 383 22.16 -10.19 3.93
CA GLU A 383 22.44 -11.27 4.87
C GLU A 383 21.47 -11.24 6.06
N GLU A 384 21.22 -10.06 6.64
CA GLU A 384 20.24 -9.89 7.72
C GLU A 384 18.85 -10.40 7.31
N GLN A 385 18.41 -10.04 6.11
CA GLN A 385 17.10 -10.47 5.62
C GLN A 385 17.05 -11.96 5.29
N PHE A 386 18.12 -12.56 4.74
CA PHE A 386 18.18 -14.02 4.60
C PHE A 386 18.10 -14.72 5.97
N GLN A 387 18.74 -14.17 6.99
CA GLN A 387 18.64 -14.71 8.35
C GLN A 387 17.21 -14.60 8.91
N HIS A 388 16.46 -13.55 8.55
CA HIS A 388 15.04 -13.40 8.92
C HIS A 388 14.16 -14.41 8.17
N MET A 389 14.43 -14.63 6.89
CA MET A 389 13.69 -15.62 6.09
C MET A 389 13.96 -17.05 6.55
N ALA A 390 15.20 -17.38 6.91
CA ALA A 390 15.61 -18.70 7.40
C ALA A 390 14.86 -19.17 8.66
N GLN A 391 14.28 -18.25 9.45
CA GLN A 391 13.44 -18.60 10.60
C GLN A 391 12.07 -19.17 10.20
N ARG A 392 11.62 -18.91 8.97
CA ARG A 392 10.26 -19.22 8.49
C ARG A 392 10.24 -20.19 7.31
N ILE A 393 11.27 -20.14 6.46
CA ILE A 393 11.38 -20.93 5.25
C ILE A 393 12.74 -21.64 5.19
N GLN A 394 12.75 -22.83 4.60
CA GLN A 394 14.00 -23.53 4.32
C GLN A 394 14.68 -22.87 3.11
N LEU A 395 15.89 -22.35 3.32
CA LEU A 395 16.70 -21.77 2.26
C LEU A 395 17.54 -22.86 1.60
N ASP A 396 17.31 -23.12 0.32
CA ASP A 396 18.14 -24.02 -0.47
C ASP A 396 19.42 -23.33 -0.97
N LYS A 397 19.33 -22.06 -1.36
CA LYS A 397 20.47 -21.20 -1.72
C LYS A 397 20.15 -19.73 -1.45
N LYS A 398 21.15 -18.93 -1.06
CA LYS A 398 21.02 -17.47 -0.94
C LYS A 398 21.19 -16.82 -2.31
N ARG A 399 20.09 -16.39 -2.94
CA ARG A 399 20.10 -15.82 -4.29
C ARG A 399 19.99 -14.30 -4.26
N VAL A 400 20.80 -13.64 -5.08
CA VAL A 400 20.73 -12.19 -5.25
C VAL A 400 20.51 -11.88 -6.72
N TYR A 401 19.43 -11.15 -7.02
CA TYR A 401 19.28 -10.51 -8.31
C TYR A 401 20.02 -9.17 -8.27
N LEU A 402 21.10 -9.03 -9.04
CA LEU A 402 21.94 -7.83 -9.05
C LEU A 402 21.69 -7.01 -10.31
N ALA A 403 21.07 -5.83 -10.14
CA ALA A 403 20.94 -4.81 -11.17
C ALA A 403 21.95 -3.67 -10.89
N THR A 404 22.72 -3.31 -11.91
CA THR A 404 23.79 -2.31 -11.77
C THR A 404 24.13 -1.69 -13.12
N ASP A 405 24.53 -0.41 -13.09
CA ASP A 405 25.10 0.31 -14.23
C ASP A 405 26.64 0.23 -14.29
N ASP A 406 27.26 -0.48 -13.32
CA ASP A 406 28.68 -0.79 -13.28
C ASP A 406 28.93 -2.26 -13.65
N PRO A 407 29.47 -2.55 -14.86
CA PRO A 407 29.68 -3.92 -15.33
C PRO A 407 30.80 -4.68 -14.60
N SER A 408 31.63 -3.99 -13.80
CA SER A 408 32.69 -4.64 -13.01
C SER A 408 32.17 -5.26 -11.71
N LEU A 409 31.02 -4.78 -11.22
CA LEU A 409 30.48 -5.12 -9.91
C LEU A 409 30.05 -6.59 -9.79
N LEU A 410 29.56 -7.20 -10.87
CA LEU A 410 29.12 -8.60 -10.83
C LEU A 410 30.28 -9.54 -10.49
N GLN A 411 31.45 -9.30 -11.08
CA GLN A 411 32.64 -10.11 -10.81
C GLN A 411 33.15 -9.87 -9.39
N GLU A 412 33.17 -8.61 -8.94
CA GLU A 412 33.52 -8.24 -7.56
C GLU A 412 32.62 -8.95 -6.53
N ALA A 413 31.30 -8.91 -6.74
CA ALA A 413 30.32 -9.51 -5.84
C ALA A 413 30.48 -11.05 -5.76
N LYS A 414 30.67 -11.72 -6.90
CA LYS A 414 30.92 -13.17 -6.95
C LYS A 414 32.22 -13.57 -6.23
N THR A 415 33.26 -12.74 -6.32
CA THR A 415 34.53 -13.00 -5.63
C THR A 415 34.44 -12.77 -4.13
N LYS A 416 33.75 -11.72 -3.68
CA LYS A 416 33.60 -11.41 -2.25
C LYS A 416 32.59 -12.30 -1.52
N TYR A 417 31.57 -12.79 -2.22
CA TYR A 417 30.46 -13.55 -1.64
C TYR A 417 30.25 -14.89 -2.37
N PRO A 418 31.20 -15.85 -2.26
CA PRO A 418 31.14 -17.12 -2.99
C PRO A 418 29.98 -18.03 -2.55
N ASP A 419 29.43 -17.84 -1.36
CA ASP A 419 28.29 -18.61 -0.84
C ASP A 419 26.96 -18.25 -1.52
N TYR A 420 26.91 -17.09 -2.17
CA TYR A 420 25.73 -16.52 -2.81
C TYR A 420 25.64 -16.89 -4.30
N GLU A 421 24.41 -17.09 -4.78
CA GLU A 421 24.10 -17.26 -6.20
C GLU A 421 23.66 -15.91 -6.77
N PHE A 422 24.56 -15.22 -7.50
CA PHE A 422 24.24 -13.96 -8.16
C PHE A 422 23.62 -14.19 -9.54
N ILE A 423 22.38 -13.74 -9.69
CA ILE A 423 21.62 -13.70 -10.93
C ILE A 423 21.69 -12.28 -11.48
N SER A 424 22.23 -12.11 -12.68
CA SER A 424 22.38 -10.81 -13.33
C SER A 424 22.67 -11.01 -14.81
N ASP A 425 22.20 -10.10 -15.66
CA ASP A 425 22.63 -10.04 -17.05
C ASP A 425 23.66 -8.91 -17.21
N ASN A 426 24.95 -9.27 -17.22
CA ASN A 426 26.02 -8.27 -17.31
C ASN A 426 25.99 -7.47 -18.62
N SER A 427 25.35 -7.99 -19.68
CA SER A 427 25.20 -7.25 -20.94
C SER A 427 24.27 -6.04 -20.77
N ILE A 428 23.29 -6.13 -19.87
CA ILE A 428 22.42 -5.01 -19.49
C ILE A 428 23.23 -3.92 -18.79
N SER A 429 24.10 -4.29 -17.85
CA SER A 429 25.00 -3.33 -17.18
C SER A 429 25.89 -2.56 -18.16
N TRP A 430 26.44 -3.24 -19.18
CA TRP A 430 27.19 -2.58 -20.25
C TRP A 430 26.32 -1.60 -21.06
N SER A 431 25.08 -1.97 -21.36
CA SER A 431 24.16 -1.13 -22.11
C SER A 431 23.70 0.13 -21.35
N ALA A 432 23.71 0.09 -20.01
CA ALA A 432 23.31 1.19 -19.13
C ALA A 432 24.38 2.30 -19.01
N GLY A 433 25.60 2.03 -19.48
CA GLY A 433 26.70 2.98 -19.54
C GLY A 433 26.36 4.22 -20.39
N LEU A 434 26.96 5.36 -20.07
CA LEU A 434 26.61 6.68 -20.65
C LEU A 434 26.61 6.72 -22.18
N HIS A 435 27.46 5.94 -22.85
CA HIS A 435 27.57 5.91 -24.30
C HIS A 435 26.38 5.24 -25.01
N ASN A 436 25.70 4.28 -24.36
CA ASN A 436 24.63 3.47 -24.98
C ASN A 436 23.27 3.59 -24.29
N ARG A 437 23.20 4.42 -23.24
CA ARG A 437 22.04 4.53 -22.34
C ARG A 437 20.74 4.91 -23.04
N TYR A 438 20.78 5.76 -24.06
CA TYR A 438 19.60 6.26 -24.76
C TYR A 438 19.39 5.49 -26.07
N THR A 439 19.17 4.19 -25.93
CA THR A 439 18.91 3.26 -27.04
C THR A 439 17.81 2.28 -26.65
N GLU A 440 17.16 1.67 -27.66
CA GLU A 440 16.10 0.68 -27.42
C GLU A 440 16.63 -0.56 -26.66
N ASN A 441 17.90 -0.94 -26.91
CA ASN A 441 18.52 -2.05 -26.20
C ASN A 441 18.72 -1.74 -24.70
N SER A 442 19.18 -0.52 -24.37
CA SER A 442 19.30 -0.08 -22.98
C SER A 442 17.93 0.07 -22.31
N LEU A 443 16.91 0.55 -23.05
CA LEU A 443 15.53 0.60 -22.57
C LEU A 443 15.01 -0.78 -22.18
N ARG A 444 15.19 -1.78 -23.04
CA ARG A 444 14.82 -3.18 -22.76
C ARG A 444 15.54 -3.69 -21.51
N GLY A 445 16.85 -3.41 -21.42
CA GLY A 445 17.67 -3.79 -20.27
C GLY A 445 17.13 -3.22 -18.95
N VAL A 446 16.89 -1.91 -18.87
CA VAL A 446 16.38 -1.28 -17.63
C VAL A 446 14.96 -1.75 -17.27
N ILE A 447 14.11 -2.03 -18.28
CA ILE A 447 12.77 -2.58 -18.04
C ILE A 447 12.87 -3.99 -17.43
N LEU A 448 13.77 -4.84 -17.94
CA LEU A 448 14.01 -6.18 -17.38
C LEU A 448 14.58 -6.11 -15.97
N ASP A 449 15.57 -5.24 -15.72
CA ASP A 449 16.13 -5.05 -14.37
C ASP A 449 15.04 -4.62 -13.38
N ILE A 450 14.21 -3.64 -13.73
CA ILE A 450 13.10 -3.19 -12.89
C ILE A 450 12.09 -4.32 -12.64
N HIS A 451 11.77 -5.09 -13.69
CA HIS A 451 10.85 -6.22 -13.59
C HIS A 451 11.35 -7.24 -12.57
N PHE A 452 12.58 -7.73 -12.71
CA PHE A 452 13.14 -8.74 -11.80
C PHE A 452 13.38 -8.21 -10.40
N LEU A 453 13.82 -6.95 -10.24
CA LEU A 453 13.90 -6.30 -8.92
C LEU A 453 12.53 -6.29 -8.22
N SER A 454 11.46 -5.94 -8.96
CA SER A 454 10.11 -5.87 -8.39
C SER A 454 9.56 -7.23 -7.98
N GLN A 455 10.00 -8.32 -8.60
CA GLN A 455 9.58 -9.69 -8.29
C GLN A 455 10.37 -10.34 -7.15
N THR A 456 11.37 -9.66 -6.57
CA THR A 456 12.14 -10.24 -5.47
C THR A 456 11.38 -10.23 -4.14
N ASP A 457 11.77 -11.10 -3.20
CA ASP A 457 11.13 -11.21 -1.88
C ASP A 457 11.45 -10.01 -0.96
N PHE A 458 12.52 -9.26 -1.30
CA PHE A 458 12.96 -8.07 -0.58
C PHE A 458 13.91 -7.26 -1.47
N LEU A 459 13.88 -5.93 -1.34
CA LEU A 459 14.66 -5.01 -2.17
C LEU A 459 15.68 -4.21 -1.34
N VAL A 460 16.97 -4.29 -1.69
CA VAL A 460 18.04 -3.48 -1.07
C VAL A 460 18.61 -2.54 -2.11
N CYS A 461 18.54 -1.23 -1.87
CA CYS A 461 18.98 -0.25 -2.86
C CYS A 461 19.21 1.14 -2.25
N THR A 462 19.39 2.14 -3.11
CA THR A 462 19.24 3.56 -2.79
C THR A 462 17.92 4.10 -3.36
N PHE A 463 17.07 4.67 -2.50
CA PHE A 463 15.84 5.33 -2.92
C PHE A 463 16.07 6.72 -3.50
N SER A 464 17.30 7.26 -3.47
CA SER A 464 17.65 8.37 -4.36
C SER A 464 17.46 7.99 -5.84
N SER A 465 17.65 6.71 -6.20
CA SER A 465 17.43 6.19 -7.56
C SER A 465 15.98 5.86 -7.88
N GLN A 466 15.49 6.48 -8.95
CA GLN A 466 14.16 6.33 -9.53
C GLN A 466 13.95 4.90 -10.04
N VAL A 467 15.00 4.22 -10.50
CA VAL A 467 14.93 2.81 -10.91
C VAL A 467 14.48 1.94 -9.73
N CYS A 468 15.07 2.15 -8.56
CA CYS A 468 14.68 1.38 -7.38
C CYS A 468 13.26 1.74 -6.92
N ARG A 469 12.90 3.04 -6.92
CA ARG A 469 11.55 3.45 -6.53
C ARG A 469 10.47 2.89 -7.46
N VAL A 470 10.72 2.82 -8.76
CA VAL A 470 9.80 2.17 -9.72
C VAL A 470 9.69 0.67 -9.44
N ALA A 471 10.80 -0.02 -9.18
CA ALA A 471 10.75 -1.45 -8.84
C ALA A 471 9.95 -1.69 -7.54
N TYR A 472 10.15 -0.84 -6.52
CA TYR A 472 9.42 -0.85 -5.26
C TYR A 472 7.92 -0.56 -5.45
N GLU A 473 7.55 0.40 -6.30
CA GLU A 473 6.17 0.70 -6.66
C GLU A 473 5.51 -0.50 -7.34
N ILE A 474 6.20 -1.15 -8.29
CA ILE A 474 5.69 -2.35 -8.97
C ILE A 474 5.52 -3.50 -7.98
N MET A 475 6.44 -3.66 -7.02
CA MET A 475 6.37 -4.68 -5.97
C MET A 475 5.07 -4.59 -5.14
N GLN A 476 4.54 -3.38 -4.91
CA GLN A 476 3.28 -3.18 -4.17
C GLN A 476 2.06 -3.82 -4.85
N MET A 477 2.19 -4.19 -6.13
CA MET A 477 1.10 -4.79 -6.91
C MET A 477 1.14 -6.32 -6.90
N LEU A 478 2.25 -6.90 -6.43
CA LEU A 478 2.51 -8.34 -6.44
C LEU A 478 2.19 -8.98 -5.09
N HIS A 479 2.08 -8.17 -4.03
CA HIS A 479 1.77 -8.62 -2.67
C HIS A 479 0.62 -7.80 -2.07
N PRO A 480 -0.10 -8.33 -1.05
CA PRO A 480 -1.16 -7.57 -0.39
C PRO A 480 -0.67 -6.30 0.31
N ASP A 481 0.52 -6.38 0.92
CA ASP A 481 1.23 -5.27 1.53
C ASP A 481 2.74 -5.58 1.50
N ALA A 482 3.45 -4.93 0.58
CA ALA A 482 4.92 -5.00 0.46
C ALA A 482 5.57 -3.68 0.88
N SER A 483 4.86 -2.85 1.65
CA SER A 483 5.36 -1.53 2.04
C SER A 483 6.66 -1.63 2.84
N SER A 484 6.86 -2.70 3.60
CA SER A 484 8.09 -2.93 4.38
C SER A 484 9.11 -3.84 3.70
N PHE A 485 8.94 -4.21 2.42
CA PHE A 485 9.81 -5.19 1.74
C PHE A 485 11.03 -4.53 1.08
N PHE A 486 11.63 -3.57 1.78
CA PHE A 486 12.81 -2.89 1.29
C PHE A 486 13.75 -2.48 2.42
N TYR A 487 14.99 -2.21 2.06
CA TYR A 487 15.92 -1.42 2.84
C TYR A 487 16.64 -0.43 1.91
N SER A 488 16.51 0.86 2.21
CA SER A 488 17.18 1.94 1.48
C SER A 488 18.43 2.38 2.24
N LEU A 489 19.56 2.52 1.54
CA LEU A 489 20.80 3.03 2.14
C LEU A 489 20.81 4.55 2.36
N ASP A 490 19.87 5.26 1.74
CA ASP A 490 19.81 6.72 1.77
C ASP A 490 18.41 7.24 2.09
N ASP A 491 17.65 7.64 1.07
CA ASP A 491 16.38 8.32 1.22
C ASP A 491 15.28 7.38 1.73
N ILE A 492 14.26 7.95 2.36
CA ILE A 492 12.95 7.32 2.51
C ILE A 492 12.23 7.31 1.15
N TYR A 493 11.10 6.61 1.02
CA TYR A 493 10.32 6.67 -0.21
C TYR A 493 9.86 8.11 -0.46
N TYR A 494 10.00 8.57 -1.71
CA TYR A 494 9.47 9.85 -2.17
C TYR A 494 9.12 9.79 -3.65
N PHE A 495 8.20 10.67 -4.04
CA PHE A 495 7.84 10.93 -5.42
C PHE A 495 8.28 12.34 -5.83
N GLY A 496 9.00 12.46 -6.95
CA GLY A 496 9.54 13.74 -7.41
C GLY A 496 8.43 14.76 -7.67
N GLY A 497 8.47 15.90 -6.98
CA GLY A 497 7.43 16.92 -7.07
C GLY A 497 6.20 16.65 -6.20
N GLN A 498 6.28 15.75 -5.22
CA GLN A 498 5.23 15.55 -4.21
C GLN A 498 4.94 16.80 -3.38
N ASN A 499 3.76 16.84 -2.77
CA ASN A 499 3.46 17.78 -1.69
C ASN A 499 4.27 17.43 -0.43
N ALA A 500 4.25 18.33 0.54
CA ALA A 500 5.03 18.16 1.77
C ALA A 500 4.70 16.84 2.50
N HIS A 501 5.72 16.01 2.71
CA HIS A 501 5.62 14.79 3.52
C HIS A 501 5.62 15.17 4.99
N ASN A 502 4.49 14.94 5.66
CA ASN A 502 4.31 15.29 7.05
C ASN A 502 4.10 14.05 7.92
N GLN A 503 4.56 14.16 9.16
CA GLN A 503 4.31 13.22 10.25
C GLN A 503 3.68 13.99 11.42
N ILE A 504 3.07 13.26 12.36
CA ILE A 504 2.51 13.81 13.59
C ILE A 504 3.27 13.23 14.77
N ALA A 505 3.79 14.09 15.65
CA ALA A 505 4.38 13.65 16.91
C ALA A 505 3.33 12.99 17.80
N ILE A 506 3.63 11.80 18.32
CA ILE A 506 2.76 11.03 19.21
C ILE A 506 3.31 10.97 20.64
N TYR A 507 4.62 11.16 20.81
CA TYR A 507 5.28 11.21 22.12
C TYR A 507 6.12 12.48 22.24
N PRO A 508 6.21 13.08 23.44
CA PRO A 508 7.05 14.23 23.65
C PRO A 508 8.54 13.87 23.50
N HIS A 509 9.35 14.84 23.10
CA HIS A 509 10.80 14.71 23.04
C HIS A 509 11.46 15.98 23.55
N GLN A 510 12.26 15.82 24.60
CA GLN A 510 13.22 16.84 25.02
C GLN A 510 14.57 16.57 24.31
N PRO A 511 15.11 17.57 23.58
CA PRO A 511 16.42 17.50 22.94
C PRO A 511 17.52 17.13 23.92
N ARG A 512 18.41 16.21 23.54
CA ARG A 512 19.60 15.90 24.36
C ARG A 512 20.80 16.74 23.99
N ASN A 513 20.88 17.17 22.74
CA ASN A 513 21.94 17.98 22.18
C ASN A 513 21.32 19.11 21.32
N ALA A 514 22.16 19.98 20.75
CA ALA A 514 21.71 21.09 19.90
C ALA A 514 21.23 20.64 18.52
N GLU A 515 21.50 19.40 18.13
CA GLU A 515 21.10 18.82 16.84
C GLU A 515 19.66 18.28 16.88
N ASP A 516 19.17 17.92 18.07
CA ASP A 516 17.82 17.42 18.30
C ASP A 516 16.75 18.54 18.29
N ILE A 517 15.54 18.23 17.83
CA ILE A 517 14.37 19.13 17.92
C ILE A 517 13.38 18.71 19.01
N PRO A 518 12.78 19.67 19.73
CA PRO A 518 11.74 19.35 20.69
C PRO A 518 10.44 18.95 19.97
N LEU A 519 9.75 17.96 20.53
CA LEU A 519 8.46 17.49 20.05
C LEU A 519 7.43 17.54 21.17
N GLU A 520 6.23 18.03 20.86
CA GLU A 520 5.03 17.84 21.67
C GLU A 520 4.00 16.99 20.91
N PRO A 521 3.21 16.12 21.57
CA PRO A 521 2.17 15.36 20.91
C PRO A 521 1.20 16.27 20.13
N GLY A 522 1.00 15.97 18.85
CA GLY A 522 0.21 16.77 17.91
C GLY A 522 1.02 17.70 17.01
N ASP A 523 2.32 17.91 17.28
CA ASP A 523 3.18 18.69 16.41
C ASP A 523 3.29 18.07 15.01
N VAL A 524 3.18 18.91 13.97
CA VAL A 524 3.37 18.50 12.57
C VAL A 524 4.83 18.62 12.19
N ILE A 525 5.43 17.50 11.79
CA ILE A 525 6.84 17.40 11.45
C ILE A 525 6.96 17.18 9.94
N GLY A 526 7.64 18.09 9.24
CA GLY A 526 8.02 17.87 7.84
C GLY A 526 9.26 16.99 7.81
N VAL A 527 9.11 15.72 7.44
CA VAL A 527 10.23 14.78 7.40
C VAL A 527 11.11 15.06 6.18
N ALA A 528 12.42 15.01 6.37
CA ALA A 528 13.40 15.09 5.28
C ALA A 528 13.98 13.71 4.95
N GLY A 529 14.18 12.86 5.96
CA GLY A 529 14.68 11.49 5.77
C GLY A 529 14.87 10.76 7.10
N ASN A 530 15.08 9.45 7.01
CA ASN A 530 15.43 8.58 8.13
C ASN A 530 16.93 8.24 8.02
N HIS A 531 17.67 8.34 9.12
CA HIS A 531 19.11 8.03 9.12
C HIS A 531 19.39 6.54 9.38
N TRP A 532 18.34 5.73 9.58
CA TRP A 532 18.41 4.29 9.83
C TRP A 532 19.20 3.90 11.09
N ASP A 533 19.42 4.86 12.00
CA ASP A 533 20.12 4.70 13.29
C ASP A 533 19.18 4.87 14.51
N GLY A 534 17.87 4.98 14.25
CA GLY A 534 16.83 5.28 15.23
C GLY A 534 16.39 6.75 15.27
N PHE A 535 17.06 7.62 14.53
CA PHE A 535 16.69 9.03 14.36
C PHE A 535 16.29 9.35 12.91
N SER A 536 15.42 10.34 12.79
CA SER A 536 15.04 10.97 11.52
C SER A 536 15.38 12.45 11.58
N LYS A 537 15.53 13.08 10.42
CA LYS A 537 15.75 14.52 10.28
C LYS A 537 14.51 15.17 9.71
N GLY A 538 14.14 16.34 10.23
CA GLY A 538 12.99 17.08 9.73
C GLY A 538 12.81 18.43 10.40
N VAL A 539 11.71 19.09 10.08
CA VAL A 539 11.35 20.42 10.60
C VAL A 539 10.08 20.33 11.45
N ASN A 540 10.15 20.76 12.71
CA ASN A 540 8.96 20.99 13.51
C ASN A 540 8.27 22.26 13.00
N ARG A 541 7.14 22.12 12.31
CA ARG A 541 6.46 23.24 11.64
C ARG A 541 5.91 24.28 12.62
N ARG A 542 5.58 23.90 13.85
CA ARG A 542 5.12 24.83 14.88
C ARG A 542 6.24 25.76 15.33
N LEU A 543 7.46 25.24 15.42
CA LEU A 543 8.63 25.98 15.94
C LEU A 543 9.54 26.54 14.85
N GLY A 544 9.38 26.10 13.60
CA GLY A 544 10.28 26.44 12.49
C GLY A 544 11.71 25.94 12.69
N ARG A 545 11.92 24.92 13.54
CA ARG A 545 13.24 24.36 13.86
C ARG A 545 13.48 23.05 13.13
N THR A 546 14.66 22.93 12.54
CA THR A 546 15.12 21.73 11.84
C THR A 546 16.18 21.00 12.65
N GLY A 547 16.10 19.68 12.70
CA GLY A 547 17.07 18.84 13.38
C GLY A 547 16.62 17.39 13.48
N LEU A 548 17.24 16.65 14.40
CA LEU A 548 17.02 15.22 14.59
C LEU A 548 15.90 14.95 15.60
N TYR A 549 15.19 13.85 15.40
CA TYR A 549 14.22 13.35 16.37
C TYR A 549 14.14 11.82 16.31
N PRO A 550 13.82 11.13 17.42
CA PRO A 550 13.68 9.68 17.41
C PRO A 550 12.51 9.23 16.52
N SER A 551 12.79 8.36 15.53
CA SER A 551 11.85 7.96 14.48
C SER A 551 10.58 7.29 15.02
N TYR A 552 10.67 6.60 16.17
CA TYR A 552 9.52 5.91 16.79
C TYR A 552 8.51 6.86 17.46
N LYS A 553 8.83 8.16 17.60
CA LYS A 553 7.99 9.15 18.30
C LYS A 553 6.98 9.87 17.42
N VAL A 554 6.90 9.49 16.16
CA VAL A 554 6.02 10.09 15.16
C VAL A 554 5.17 9.00 14.51
N LYS A 555 4.07 9.42 13.90
CA LYS A 555 3.28 8.60 12.98
C LYS A 555 3.12 9.33 11.65
N GLU A 556 2.98 8.59 10.56
CA GLU A 556 2.71 9.17 9.24
C GLU A 556 1.41 9.97 9.24
N LYS A 557 1.42 11.15 8.60
CA LYS A 557 0.20 11.93 8.34
C LYS A 557 -0.30 11.60 6.95
N ILE A 558 -1.32 10.74 6.89
CA ILE A 558 -1.96 10.37 5.62
C ILE A 558 -2.84 11.52 5.16
N GLU A 559 -2.46 12.15 4.04
CA GLU A 559 -3.26 13.20 3.40
C GLU A 559 -4.27 12.56 2.44
N THR A 560 -5.51 13.04 2.47
CA THR A 560 -6.57 12.55 1.59
C THR A 560 -7.09 13.67 0.69
N VAL A 561 -7.39 13.33 -0.56
CA VAL A 561 -7.93 14.25 -1.56
C VAL A 561 -9.21 13.67 -2.13
N LYS A 562 -10.18 14.55 -2.41
CA LYS A 562 -11.44 14.18 -3.04
C LYS A 562 -11.26 13.95 -4.54
N TYR A 563 -10.91 12.72 -4.90
CA TYR A 563 -10.85 12.29 -6.29
C TYR A 563 -12.24 11.90 -6.83
N PRO A 564 -12.43 11.90 -8.16
CA PRO A 564 -13.59 11.28 -8.80
C PRO A 564 -13.64 9.78 -8.54
N THR A 565 -14.85 9.24 -8.32
CA THR A 565 -15.05 7.81 -8.00
C THR A 565 -15.51 6.97 -9.19
N TYR A 566 -15.83 7.60 -10.33
CA TYR A 566 -16.25 6.92 -11.57
C TYR A 566 -17.28 5.79 -11.37
N PRO A 567 -18.45 6.08 -10.75
CA PRO A 567 -19.44 5.05 -10.40
C PRO A 567 -20.02 4.30 -11.62
N GLU A 568 -19.89 4.85 -12.82
CA GLU A 568 -20.24 4.20 -14.09
C GLU A 568 -19.36 2.98 -14.35
N ALA A 569 -18.07 3.06 -14.02
CA ALA A 569 -17.14 1.94 -14.14
C ALA A 569 -17.50 0.81 -13.16
N ASP A 570 -17.90 1.17 -11.94
CA ASP A 570 -18.25 0.21 -10.89
C ASP A 570 -19.51 -0.62 -11.28
N LYS A 571 -20.44 -0.03 -12.04
CA LYS A 571 -21.62 -0.74 -12.56
C LYS A 571 -21.26 -1.81 -13.59
N LEU A 572 -20.16 -1.64 -14.35
CA LEU A 572 -19.68 -2.61 -15.34
C LEU A 572 -19.03 -3.85 -14.70
N ILE A 573 -18.65 -3.79 -13.42
CA ILE A 573 -18.14 -4.93 -12.64
C ILE A 573 -19.28 -5.82 -12.14
N THR A 574 -20.46 -5.22 -11.93
CA THR A 574 -21.63 -5.87 -11.33
C THR A 574 -22.48 -6.79 -12.26
N PRO A 575 -22.34 -6.88 -13.61
CA PRO A 575 -23.24 -7.71 -14.41
C PRO A 575 -22.96 -9.22 -14.36
N GLN A 576 -21.85 -9.71 -13.79
CA GLN A 576 -21.47 -11.14 -13.87
C GLN A 576 -21.73 -12.00 -12.62
N ARG A 577 -22.34 -11.45 -11.55
CA ARG A 577 -22.80 -12.28 -10.41
C ARG A 577 -24.24 -12.78 -10.53
N LYS A 578 -24.86 -12.59 -11.70
CA LYS A 578 -26.18 -13.16 -12.05
C LYS A 578 -26.04 -14.03 -13.30
N LYS A 579 -25.44 -15.21 -13.16
CA LYS A 579 -25.72 -16.37 -14.02
C LYS A 579 -25.72 -17.62 -13.16
#